data_AF-W2TK28-F1
#
_entry.id   AF-W2TK28-F1
#
_cell.length_a   1.000
_cell.length_b   1.000
_cell.length_c   1.000
_cell.angle_alpha   90.00
_cell.angle_beta   90.00
_cell.angle_gamma   90.00
#
_symmetry.space_group_name_H-M   'P 1'
#
loop_
_entity.id
_entity.type
_entity.pdbx_description
1 polymer ?
#
loop_
_entity_poly.entity_id
_entity_poly.type
_entity_poly.pdbx_seq_one_letter_code
_entity_poly.pdbx_strand_id
1 'polypeptide(L)'
;MYPMVFKQSTENIPDLTAAPFHMTSNGFGREFSVAAVGSLDNLYPCPNREKMYDLKDVCKKCEAPNAFVFGAGGCPPKVAGKNGELVADANFSENKASIK
;
A
#
# COMPACT_ATOMS: atom_id res chain seq x y z
N MET A 1 1.76 18.37 33.94
CA MET A 1 2.03 17.64 32.68
C MET A 1 1.70 16.17 32.94
N TYR A 2 0.60 15.65 32.40
CA TYR A 2 0.27 14.24 32.53
C TYR A 2 1.20 13.43 31.60
N PRO A 3 1.82 12.33 32.06
CA PRO A 3 2.59 11.48 31.17
C PRO A 3 1.63 10.83 30.17
N MET A 4 1.88 11.02 28.88
CA MET A 4 1.26 10.17 27.86
C MET A 4 1.85 8.77 28.00
N VAL A 5 1.01 7.80 28.35
CA VAL A 5 1.37 6.39 28.38
C VAL A 5 0.96 5.78 27.05
N PHE A 6 1.92 5.30 26.27
CA PHE A 6 1.66 4.54 25.06
C PHE A 6 1.35 3.09 25.43
N LYS A 7 0.26 2.54 24.88
CA LYS A 7 -0.07 1.12 24.98
C LYS A 7 0.24 0.44 23.65
N GLN A 8 0.97 -0.66 23.71
CA GLN A 8 1.17 -1.58 22.59
C GLN A 8 0.79 -2.98 23.07
N SER A 9 -0.06 -3.68 22.33
CA SER A 9 -0.43 -5.07 22.57
C SER A 9 -0.53 -5.83 21.26
N THR A 10 -0.44 -7.16 21.34
CA THR A 10 -0.80 -8.06 20.25
C THR A 10 -2.29 -8.32 20.33
N GLU A 11 -3.03 -8.00 19.28
CA GLU A 11 -4.47 -8.24 19.19
C GLU A 11 -4.78 -8.94 17.87
N ASN A 12 -5.95 -9.57 17.79
CA ASN A 12 -6.46 -10.06 16.52
C ASN A 12 -6.74 -8.88 15.58
N ILE A 13 -6.42 -9.06 14.30
CA ILE A 13 -6.65 -8.04 13.27
C ILE A 13 -8.16 -7.82 13.16
N PRO A 14 -8.67 -6.57 13.32
CA PRO A 14 -10.06 -6.27 13.06
C PRO A 14 -10.35 -6.42 11.57
N ASP A 15 -11.62 -6.57 11.19
CA ASP A 15 -11.98 -6.58 9.77
C ASP A 15 -11.68 -5.21 9.14
N LEU A 16 -10.61 -5.17 8.33
CA LEU A 16 -10.15 -3.94 7.69
C LEU A 16 -11.06 -3.48 6.55
N THR A 17 -12.04 -4.29 6.11
CA THR A 17 -13.05 -3.83 5.14
C THR A 17 -14.13 -2.96 5.79
N ALA A 18 -14.27 -3.03 7.12
CA ALA A 18 -15.23 -2.24 7.87
C ALA A 18 -14.72 -0.82 8.16
N ALA A 19 -15.62 0.05 8.61
CA ALA A 19 -15.24 1.35 9.16
C ALA A 19 -14.33 1.16 10.39
N PRO A 20 -13.31 2.03 10.59
CA PRO A 20 -13.02 3.24 9.83
C PRO A 20 -12.06 3.04 8.63
N PHE A 21 -11.65 1.80 8.33
CA PHE A 21 -10.54 1.52 7.43
C PHE A 21 -10.95 1.43 5.96
N HIS A 22 -12.07 0.75 5.68
CA HIS A 22 -12.60 0.57 4.33
C HIS A 22 -11.57 0.03 3.30
N MET A 23 -10.66 -0.83 3.74
CA MET A 23 -9.63 -1.40 2.87
C MET A 23 -10.19 -2.46 1.93
N THR A 24 -9.50 -2.67 0.80
CA THR A 24 -9.85 -3.73 -0.17
C THR A 24 -9.54 -5.15 0.32
N SER A 25 -8.79 -5.30 1.42
CA SER A 25 -8.57 -6.56 2.14
C SER A 25 -9.16 -6.49 3.54
N ASN A 26 -9.63 -7.63 4.06
CA ASN A 26 -10.15 -7.77 5.43
C ASN A 26 -9.06 -7.86 6.51
N GLY A 27 -7.80 -8.01 6.11
CA GLY A 27 -6.67 -8.14 7.03
C GLY A 27 -5.33 -8.21 6.32
N PHE A 28 -4.28 -8.43 7.10
CA PHE A 28 -2.94 -8.68 6.57
C PHE A 28 -2.69 -10.18 6.37
N GLY A 29 -1.92 -10.52 5.33
CA GLY A 29 -1.44 -11.88 5.11
C GLY A 29 -0.39 -12.31 6.13
N ARG A 30 0.05 -13.57 6.06
CA ARG A 30 1.16 -14.10 6.88
C ARG A 30 2.54 -13.83 6.28
N GLU A 31 2.57 -13.56 4.99
CA GLU A 31 3.79 -13.25 4.25
C GLU A 31 3.81 -11.76 3.93
N PHE A 32 4.91 -11.11 4.31
CA PHE A 32 5.10 -9.68 4.14
C PHE A 32 6.31 -9.44 3.26
N SER A 33 6.17 -8.49 2.34
CA SER A 33 7.25 -7.98 1.52
C SER A 33 7.13 -6.46 1.46
N VAL A 34 8.27 -5.78 1.50
CA VAL A 34 8.34 -4.32 1.37
C VAL A 34 9.01 -4.00 0.05
N ALA A 35 8.29 -3.29 -0.82
CA ALA A 35 8.78 -2.84 -2.11
C ALA A 35 9.07 -1.34 -2.07
N ALA A 36 10.34 -0.95 -2.15
CA ALA A 36 10.74 0.43 -2.40
C ALA A 36 10.90 0.62 -3.91
N VAL A 37 9.96 1.33 -4.55
CA VAL A 37 9.89 1.45 -6.01
C VAL A 37 10.17 2.88 -6.44
N GLY A 38 11.22 3.06 -7.24
CA GLY A 38 11.69 4.38 -7.67
C GLY A 38 12.47 5.10 -6.56
N SER A 39 12.66 6.41 -6.73
CA SER A 39 13.30 7.30 -5.76
C SER A 39 12.82 8.73 -5.98
N LEU A 40 13.21 9.63 -5.07
CA LEU A 40 13.00 11.07 -5.21
C LEU A 40 13.69 11.65 -6.47
N ASP A 41 14.70 10.98 -7.01
CA ASP A 41 15.42 11.42 -8.21
C ASP A 41 14.53 11.39 -9.47
N ASN A 42 13.45 10.60 -9.46
CA ASN A 42 12.45 10.62 -10.53
C ASN A 42 11.51 11.83 -10.44
N LEU A 43 11.55 12.59 -9.34
CA LEU A 43 10.69 13.74 -9.10
C LEU A 43 11.47 15.06 -9.12
N TYR A 44 12.69 15.07 -8.58
CA TYR A 44 13.53 16.25 -8.41
C TYR A 44 14.84 16.12 -9.20
N PRO A 45 15.38 17.20 -9.80
CA PRO A 45 14.86 18.58 -9.84
C PRO A 45 13.71 18.77 -10.84
N CYS A 46 13.61 17.88 -11.84
CA CYS A 46 12.57 17.89 -12.86
C CYS A 46 11.88 16.52 -12.88
N PRO A 47 10.54 16.45 -12.85
CA PRO A 47 9.83 15.17 -12.83
C PRO A 47 10.08 14.34 -14.10
N ASN A 48 10.54 13.10 -13.93
CA ASN A 48 10.64 12.12 -15.00
C ASN A 48 9.26 11.48 -15.25
N ARG A 49 8.55 11.99 -16.27
CA ARG A 49 7.19 11.55 -16.62
C ARG A 49 7.10 10.18 -17.27
N GLU A 50 8.22 9.54 -17.59
CA GLU A 50 8.27 8.18 -18.13
C GLU A 50 8.29 7.13 -17.02
N LYS A 51 8.69 7.51 -15.80
CA LYS A 51 8.75 6.61 -14.64
C LYS A 51 7.36 6.43 -14.04
N MET A 52 6.62 5.50 -14.64
CA MET A 52 5.32 5.04 -14.18
C MET A 52 5.45 3.56 -13.78
N TYR A 53 4.81 3.18 -12.68
CA TYR A 53 4.92 1.84 -12.12
C TYR A 53 3.53 1.22 -12.01
N ASP A 54 3.39 0.01 -12.53
CA ASP A 54 2.19 -0.81 -12.35
C ASP A 54 2.37 -1.68 -11.09
N LEU A 55 1.42 -1.58 -10.16
CA LEU A 55 1.47 -2.32 -8.89
C LEU A 55 1.45 -3.84 -9.08
N LYS A 56 0.77 -4.36 -10.11
CA LYS A 56 0.78 -5.81 -10.41
C LYS A 56 2.17 -6.27 -10.86
N ASP A 57 2.87 -5.45 -11.64
CA ASP A 57 4.23 -5.79 -12.06
C ASP A 57 5.23 -5.69 -10.91
N VAL A 58 5.01 -4.78 -9.95
CA VAL A 58 5.74 -4.75 -8.69
C VAL A 58 5.50 -6.04 -7.90
N CYS A 59 4.24 -6.45 -7.73
CA CYS A 59 3.86 -7.70 -7.08
C CYS A 59 4.56 -8.93 -7.68
N LYS A 60 4.58 -9.04 -9.01
CA LYS A 60 5.30 -10.13 -9.70
C LYS A 60 6.81 -10.12 -9.42
N LYS A 61 7.43 -8.95 -9.40
CA LYS A 61 8.87 -8.79 -9.09
C LYS A 61 9.21 -9.10 -7.64
N CYS A 62 8.25 -8.93 -6.74
CA CYS A 62 8.35 -9.33 -5.34
C CYS A 62 7.96 -10.79 -5.11
N GLU A 63 7.80 -11.60 -6.18
CA GLU A 63 7.39 -13.00 -6.11
C GLU A 63 6.02 -13.22 -5.43
N ALA A 64 5.18 -12.18 -5.41
CA ALA A 64 3.88 -12.17 -4.75
C ALA A 64 2.78 -11.66 -5.71
N PRO A 65 2.51 -12.34 -6.84
CA PRO A 65 1.67 -11.84 -7.93
C PRO A 65 0.20 -11.58 -7.56
N ASN A 66 -0.30 -12.26 -6.52
CA ASN A 66 -1.68 -12.17 -6.04
C ASN A 66 -1.77 -11.50 -4.65
N ALA A 67 -0.89 -10.52 -4.39
CA ALA A 67 -0.81 -9.86 -3.10
C ALA A 67 -1.86 -8.75 -2.93
N PHE A 68 -2.18 -8.50 -1.66
CA PHE A 68 -2.76 -7.24 -1.22
C PHE A 68 -1.63 -6.21 -1.04
N VAL A 69 -1.78 -5.01 -1.62
CA VAL A 69 -0.78 -3.93 -1.58
C VAL A 69 -1.39 -2.68 -0.98
N PHE A 70 -0.66 -2.08 -0.05
CA PHE A 70 -0.98 -0.77 0.50
C PHE A 70 0.28 0.05 0.76
N GLY A 71 0.16 1.37 0.78
CA GLY A 71 1.29 2.25 1.06
C GLY A 71 1.16 3.66 0.48
N ALA A 72 2.20 4.46 0.63
CA ALA A 72 2.27 5.81 0.09
C ALA A 72 3.05 5.86 -1.22
N GLY A 73 2.71 6.81 -2.10
CA GLY A 73 3.47 7.08 -3.32
C GLY A 73 3.00 8.32 -4.07
N GLY A 74 3.58 8.58 -5.23
CA GLY A 74 3.11 9.64 -6.13
C GLY A 74 1.91 9.18 -6.96
N CYS A 75 0.88 10.01 -7.05
CA CYS A 75 -0.28 9.74 -7.89
C CYS A 75 0.09 9.86 -9.38
N PRO A 76 -0.21 8.86 -10.22
CA PRO A 76 0.12 8.89 -11.65
C PRO A 76 -0.72 9.95 -12.38
N PRO A 77 -0.12 11.06 -12.87
CA PRO A 77 -0.88 12.15 -13.48
C PRO A 77 -1.59 11.73 -14.77
N LYS A 78 -1.07 10.70 -15.45
CA LYS A 78 -1.68 10.11 -16.65
C LYS A 78 -3.05 9.47 -16.37
N VAL A 79 -3.31 9.05 -15.14
CA VAL A 79 -4.58 8.42 -14.73
C VAL A 79 -5.46 9.43 -13.97
N ALA A 80 -4.87 10.19 -13.05
CA ALA A 80 -5.61 11.13 -12.20
C ALA A 80 -5.83 12.53 -12.83
N GLY A 81 -5.18 12.82 -13.96
CA GLY A 81 -5.26 14.12 -14.65
C GLY A 81 -4.48 15.27 -13.99
N LYS A 82 -3.90 15.04 -12.80
CA LYS A 82 -3.09 16.00 -12.04
C LYS A 82 -2.06 15.29 -11.19
N ASN A 83 -1.04 16.03 -10.75
CA ASN A 83 -0.13 15.55 -9.73
C ASN A 83 -0.85 15.45 -8.38
N GLY A 84 -0.41 14.54 -7.53
CA GLY A 84 -0.92 14.37 -6.17
C GLY A 84 -0.21 13.26 -5.43
N GLU A 85 -0.66 13.03 -4.20
CA GLU A 85 -0.25 11.90 -3.37
C GLU A 85 -1.16 10.71 -3.63
N LEU A 86 -0.60 9.50 -3.53
CA LEU A 86 -1.30 8.23 -3.64
C LEU A 86 -1.26 7.54 -2.28
N VAL A 87 -2.44 7.22 -1.76
CA VAL A 87 -2.62 6.20 -0.73
C VAL A 87 -3.07 4.94 -1.47
N ALA A 88 -2.14 4.02 -1.70
CA ALA A 88 -2.41 2.78 -2.39
C ALA A 88 -3.20 1.84 -1.46
N ASP A 89 -4.26 1.27 -1.99
CA ASP A 89 -5.05 0.19 -1.42
C ASP A 89 -5.56 -0.63 -2.61
N ALA A 90 -4.87 -1.73 -2.90
CA ALA A 90 -5.14 -2.55 -4.07
C ALA A 90 -5.04 -4.02 -3.72
N ASN A 91 -6.12 -4.75 -3.94
CA ASN A 91 -6.16 -6.19 -3.75
C ASN A 91 -6.10 -6.92 -5.09
N PHE A 92 -5.01 -7.65 -5.32
CA PHE A 92 -4.84 -8.51 -6.49
C PHE A 92 -5.08 -10.00 -6.18
N SER A 93 -5.49 -10.34 -4.95
CA SER A 93 -5.89 -11.71 -4.61
C SER A 93 -7.33 -11.98 -5.05
N GLU A 94 -7.61 -13.24 -5.45
CA GLU A 94 -8.98 -13.70 -5.70
C GLU A 94 -9.74 -14.03 -4.40
N ASN A 95 -9.03 -14.14 -3.27
CA ASN A 95 -9.58 -14.56 -1.98
C ASN A 95 -9.32 -13.52 -0.88
N LYS A 96 -10.26 -13.36 0.06
CA LYS A 96 -10.06 -12.59 1.29
C LYS A 96 -8.88 -13.15 2.10
N ALA A 97 -8.18 -12.31 2.85
CA ALA A 97 -7.14 -12.77 3.76
C ALA A 97 -7.74 -13.76 4.77
N SER A 98 -7.05 -14.89 4.98
CA SER A 98 -7.45 -15.87 5.99
C SER A 98 -7.15 -15.31 7.37
N ILE A 99 -8.18 -14.78 8.04
CA ILE A 99 -8.10 -14.36 9.44
C ILE A 99 -8.29 -15.61 10.30
N LYS A 100 -7.28 -15.98 11.09
CA LYS A 100 -7.41 -16.97 12.18
C LYS A 100 -7.03 -16.30 13.49
#